data_AF-A0A8J4XCS1-F1
#
_entry.id   AF-A0A8J4XCS1-F1
#
_cell.length_a   1.000
_cell.length_b   1.000
_cell.length_c   1.000
_cell.angle_alpha   90.00
_cell.angle_beta   90.00
_cell.angle_gamma   90.00
#
_symmetry.space_group_name_H-M   'P 1'
#
loop_
_entity.id
_entity.type
_entity.pdbx_description
1 polymer ?
#
loop_
_entity_poly.entity_id
_entity_poly.type
_entity_poly.pdbx_seq_one_letter_code
_entity_poly.pdbx_strand_id
1 'polypeptide(L)'
;MTTLSSTISSYRKRFGHDGGSAASRRGESPDPSRVHHHDVYTSGDRTPEAWSGQARALDSSVSAALSVERKAPRAGEKAQVRELNERFGCCIEKVRLLEQKNGALRAELERWRGTGPARLAELCARELTELRRHVDRLTNEKARAEVQRDNLFADLKRIRAKLQAEILQREEAERSTQSFRQDVDSAALARVDLQRKVESLQEEIVFLKKLHEQELKESQTRTQTQQLSVDLDVAQSDLTSALREIRAQYEKLGFENVLESEERYDSKTYLSWLKAIQVVDVDFQFTDLAEALNRNRKTLRSAKQEASECRCQVQALTCEVDALKGTNESLERQMKQTEETFALESSGYQETISRLEENILKLKEEIARQLREYQALLKVKTELDIEIATYRTLLEGKESQVISESTQKHEDPE
;
A
#
# COMPACT_ATOMS: atom_id res chain seq x y z
N MET A 1 30.22 -6.31 -26.58
CA MET A 1 30.49 -5.15 -25.70
C MET A 1 29.41 -5.14 -24.63
N THR A 2 29.80 -5.56 -23.43
CA THR A 2 28.93 -5.85 -22.29
C THR A 2 28.91 -4.63 -21.37
N THR A 3 27.78 -3.91 -21.29
CA THR A 3 27.60 -2.86 -20.28
C THR A 3 26.71 -3.41 -19.17
N LEU A 4 27.36 -3.88 -18.11
CA LEU A 4 26.72 -4.21 -16.84
C LEU A 4 26.23 -2.90 -16.20
N SER A 5 24.91 -2.66 -16.24
CA SER A 5 24.29 -1.57 -15.49
C SER A 5 23.93 -2.07 -14.09
N SER A 6 24.69 -1.60 -13.10
CA SER A 6 24.50 -1.94 -11.69
C SER A 6 23.35 -1.13 -11.11
N THR A 7 22.22 -1.79 -10.82
CA THR A 7 21.04 -1.17 -10.20
C THR A 7 21.31 -0.98 -8.70
N ILE A 8 21.81 0.20 -8.34
CA ILE A 8 21.99 0.60 -6.94
C ILE A 8 20.61 0.91 -6.33
N SER A 9 20.30 0.18 -5.24
CA SER A 9 19.08 0.31 -4.42
C SER A 9 18.86 1.75 -3.93
N SER A 10 17.65 2.27 -4.17
CA SER A 10 17.19 3.62 -3.85
C SER A 10 16.93 3.86 -2.35
N TYR A 11 17.20 2.89 -1.47
CA TYR A 11 16.99 3.04 -0.03
C TYR A 11 18.13 3.79 0.69
N ARG A 12 19.30 3.96 0.03
CA ARG A 12 20.52 4.49 0.68
C ARG A 12 20.62 6.02 0.71
N LYS A 13 19.67 6.77 0.12
CA LYS A 13 19.82 8.22 -0.11
C LYS A 13 19.04 9.13 0.84
N ARG A 14 18.36 8.60 1.87
CA ARG A 14 17.59 9.41 2.84
C ARG A 14 17.98 9.24 4.32
N PHE A 15 18.86 8.31 4.66
CA PHE A 15 19.37 8.19 6.03
C PHE A 15 20.90 8.28 6.00
N GLY A 16 21.41 9.31 6.67
CA GLY A 16 22.81 9.70 6.67
C GLY A 16 23.73 8.69 7.32
N HIS A 17 25.00 8.81 6.96
CA HIS A 17 26.16 8.15 7.53
C HIS A 17 26.64 9.03 8.69
N ASP A 18 26.67 8.52 9.92
CA ASP A 18 27.50 9.11 10.98
C ASP A 18 28.41 8.01 11.54
N GLY A 19 29.65 8.07 11.09
CA GLY A 19 30.74 7.19 11.46
C GLY A 19 32.04 7.97 11.31
N GLY A 20 32.39 8.70 12.36
CA GLY A 20 33.67 9.39 12.53
C GLY A 20 34.22 9.12 13.92
N SER A 21 35.08 8.10 14.02
CA SER A 21 35.94 7.86 15.17
C SER A 21 37.00 8.96 15.30
N ALA A 22 37.18 9.51 16.50
CA ALA A 22 38.46 9.99 16.99
C ALA A 22 38.55 9.81 18.50
N ALA A 23 39.68 9.27 18.94
CA ALA A 23 39.93 8.73 20.26
C ALA A 23 40.53 9.76 21.25
N SER A 24 40.20 9.56 22.52
CA SER A 24 41.05 9.60 23.72
C SER A 24 42.01 10.78 23.95
N ARG A 25 41.75 11.55 25.02
CA ARG A 25 42.65 11.63 26.20
C ARG A 25 42.01 12.36 27.41
N ARG A 26 42.00 11.63 28.53
CA ARG A 26 42.22 11.99 29.96
C ARG A 26 42.02 13.42 30.50
N GLY A 27 41.32 13.47 31.64
CA GLY A 27 41.36 14.48 32.71
C GLY A 27 40.09 14.37 33.57
N GLU A 28 40.02 13.44 34.54
CA GLU A 28 40.18 13.68 36.00
C GLU A 28 39.16 14.66 36.63
N SER A 29 38.16 14.07 37.33
CA SER A 29 37.46 14.36 38.61
C SER A 29 37.60 15.74 39.30
N PRO A 30 36.63 16.19 40.16
CA PRO A 30 35.88 15.34 41.11
C PRO A 30 34.39 15.66 41.42
N ASP A 31 33.76 14.64 42.04
CA ASP A 31 32.57 14.53 42.91
C ASP A 31 31.65 15.73 43.22
N PRO A 32 30.34 15.45 43.41
CA PRO A 32 29.51 16.21 44.34
C PRO A 32 29.06 15.32 45.51
N SER A 33 29.59 15.60 46.70
CA SER A 33 29.05 15.05 47.96
C SER A 33 27.95 15.96 48.53
N ARG A 34 26.81 15.34 48.83
CA ARG A 34 26.15 15.33 50.16
C ARG A 34 25.63 16.66 50.75
N VAL A 35 24.30 16.75 50.88
CA VAL A 35 23.65 17.47 52.00
C VAL A 35 22.55 16.57 52.57
N HIS A 36 22.85 15.95 53.72
CA HIS A 36 21.88 15.45 54.68
C HIS A 36 21.84 16.49 55.81
N HIS A 37 20.69 17.07 56.09
CA HIS A 37 20.43 17.72 57.37
C HIS A 37 19.58 16.78 58.22
N HIS A 38 20.28 16.07 59.11
CA HIS A 38 19.71 15.40 60.27
C HIS A 38 20.06 16.30 61.46
N ASP A 39 19.07 16.94 62.07
CA ASP A 39 19.26 17.68 63.30
C ASP A 39 19.07 16.73 64.49
N VAL A 40 20.19 16.29 65.07
CA VAL A 40 20.25 15.78 66.45
C VAL A 40 21.56 16.30 67.04
N TYR A 41 21.48 17.25 67.97
CA TYR A 41 22.42 17.37 69.09
C TYR A 41 21.76 18.12 70.26
N THR A 42 21.46 17.36 71.30
CA THR A 42 21.90 17.58 72.69
C THR A 42 21.73 18.95 73.33
N SER A 43 20.87 18.99 74.33
CA SER A 43 21.03 19.73 75.58
C SER A 43 20.37 18.85 76.63
N GLY A 44 21.09 18.22 77.55
CA GLY A 44 21.91 18.89 78.54
C GLY A 44 21.27 18.55 79.88
N ASP A 45 21.52 17.32 80.32
CA ASP A 45 21.16 16.78 81.62
C ASP A 45 21.85 17.62 82.70
N ARG A 46 21.09 18.30 83.56
CA ARG A 46 21.58 18.87 84.81
C ARG A 46 20.53 18.71 85.90
N THR A 47 20.81 17.72 86.74
CA THR A 47 20.41 17.63 88.14
C THR A 47 20.66 18.94 88.90
N PRO A 48 19.91 19.17 89.98
CA PRO A 48 20.55 19.71 91.17
C PRO A 48 20.37 18.76 92.35
N GLU A 49 21.51 18.25 92.82
CA GLU A 49 21.66 17.55 94.08
C GLU A 49 21.29 18.43 95.28
N ALA A 50 20.84 17.72 96.30
CA ALA A 50 20.60 18.18 97.65
C ALA A 50 21.86 18.77 98.30
N TRP A 51 21.75 19.98 98.84
CA TRP A 51 22.67 20.49 99.84
C TRP A 51 21.95 20.57 101.18
N SER A 52 22.35 19.65 102.06
CA SER A 52 22.09 19.68 103.49
C SER A 52 23.00 20.75 104.12
N GLY A 53 22.39 21.65 104.88
CA GLY A 53 23.09 22.74 105.57
C GLY A 53 22.28 23.13 106.81
N GLN A 54 22.50 22.38 107.88
CA GLN A 54 21.93 22.57 109.21
C GLN A 54 22.53 23.81 109.87
N ALA A 55 21.74 24.83 110.21
CA ALA A 55 22.03 25.72 111.34
C ALA A 55 20.83 26.62 111.73
N ARG A 56 20.42 26.43 112.99
CA ARG A 56 19.91 27.40 113.96
C ARG A 56 18.51 28.00 113.79
N ALA A 57 17.65 27.45 114.64
CA ALA A 57 16.50 28.07 115.26
C ALA A 57 16.82 29.40 115.96
N LEU A 58 15.73 30.17 116.17
CA LEU A 58 15.57 31.36 117.01
C LEU A 58 15.89 32.70 116.35
N ASP A 59 14.97 33.17 115.50
CA ASP A 59 14.46 34.54 115.59
C ASP A 59 13.07 34.65 114.91
N SER A 60 12.03 34.19 115.60
CA SER A 60 10.65 34.07 115.07
C SER A 60 9.70 35.20 115.50
N SER A 61 10.21 36.35 115.96
CA SER A 61 9.31 37.41 116.48
C SER A 61 9.55 38.80 115.89
N VAL A 62 10.70 39.08 115.25
CA VAL A 62 10.96 40.40 114.64
C VAL A 62 10.77 40.40 113.10
N SER A 63 10.80 39.25 112.43
CA SER A 63 10.54 39.13 110.98
C SER A 63 9.06 39.17 110.58
N ALA A 64 8.12 38.88 111.49
CA ALA A 64 6.70 38.88 111.19
C ALA A 64 6.13 40.31 111.00
N ALA A 65 6.60 41.27 111.79
CA ALA A 65 6.18 42.68 111.70
C ALA A 65 6.75 43.37 110.44
N LEU A 66 8.02 43.14 110.09
CA LEU A 66 8.63 43.63 108.84
C LEU A 66 8.11 42.91 107.58
N SER A 67 7.45 41.75 107.73
CA SER A 67 6.80 41.04 106.63
C SER A 67 5.45 41.66 106.25
N VAL A 68 4.72 42.28 107.18
CA VAL A 68 3.42 42.91 106.89
C VAL A 68 3.60 44.16 106.04
N GLU A 69 4.63 44.96 106.31
CA GLU A 69 4.91 46.20 105.56
C GLU A 69 5.57 45.94 104.20
N ARG A 70 6.29 44.82 104.04
CA ARG A 70 6.80 44.34 102.73
C ARG A 70 5.76 43.56 101.90
N LYS A 71 4.65 43.11 102.49
CA LYS A 71 3.58 42.35 101.79
C LYS A 71 2.66 43.24 100.98
N ALA A 72 2.44 44.50 101.37
CA ALA A 72 1.62 45.45 100.64
C ALA A 72 2.17 45.81 99.24
N PRO A 73 3.45 46.23 99.06
CA PRO A 73 4.01 46.47 97.73
C PRO A 73 4.16 45.17 96.91
N ARG A 74 4.49 44.05 97.55
CA ARG A 74 4.54 42.73 96.89
C ARG A 74 3.17 42.22 96.43
N ALA A 75 2.08 42.61 97.10
CA ALA A 75 0.73 42.26 96.67
C ALA A 75 0.31 43.09 95.44
N GLY A 76 0.70 44.36 95.39
CA GLY A 76 0.54 45.24 94.22
C GLY A 76 1.36 44.76 93.00
N GLU A 77 2.64 44.43 93.21
CA GLU A 77 3.50 43.83 92.17
C GLU A 77 2.93 42.48 91.67
N LYS A 78 2.43 41.63 92.58
CA LYS A 78 1.76 40.38 92.19
C LYS A 78 0.44 40.59 91.46
N ALA A 79 -0.26 41.70 91.68
CA ALA A 79 -1.48 42.05 90.93
C ALA A 79 -1.11 42.55 89.52
N GLN A 80 -0.09 43.39 89.40
CA GLN A 80 0.44 43.84 88.11
C GLN A 80 1.00 42.67 87.30
N VAL A 81 1.73 41.74 87.92
CA VAL A 81 2.23 40.52 87.25
C VAL A 81 1.08 39.61 86.82
N ARG A 82 -0.03 39.55 87.58
CA ARG A 82 -1.24 38.82 87.17
C ARG A 82 -1.92 39.46 85.97
N GLU A 83 -2.12 40.77 85.99
CA GLU A 83 -2.70 41.50 84.84
C GLU A 83 -1.80 41.38 83.59
N LEU A 84 -0.48 41.48 83.76
CA LEU A 84 0.47 41.30 82.66
C LEU A 84 0.40 39.86 82.11
N ASN A 85 0.30 38.85 82.98
CA ASN A 85 0.14 37.45 82.58
C ASN A 85 -1.21 37.18 81.90
N GLU A 86 -2.31 37.80 82.33
CA GLU A 86 -3.60 37.71 81.65
C GLU A 86 -3.53 38.32 80.25
N ARG A 87 -2.89 39.49 80.11
CA ARG A 87 -2.62 40.11 78.81
C ARG A 87 -1.72 39.22 77.93
N PHE A 88 -0.68 38.60 78.51
CA PHE A 88 0.15 37.62 77.79
C PHE A 88 -0.66 36.39 77.39
N GLY A 89 -1.59 35.91 78.23
CA GLY A 89 -2.52 34.84 77.91
C GLY A 89 -3.36 35.17 76.68
N CYS A 90 -3.99 36.34 76.66
CA CYS A 90 -4.75 36.81 75.49
C CYS A 90 -3.87 36.97 74.23
N CYS A 91 -2.63 37.43 74.39
CA CYS A 91 -1.67 37.51 73.28
C CYS A 91 -1.29 36.12 72.75
N ILE A 92 -1.05 35.14 73.62
CA ILE A 92 -0.73 33.76 73.23
C ILE A 92 -1.92 33.11 72.54
N GLU A 93 -3.14 33.31 73.04
CA GLU A 93 -4.37 32.83 72.38
C GLU A 93 -4.56 33.45 70.99
N LYS A 94 -4.31 34.75 70.87
CA LYS A 94 -4.35 35.45 69.58
C LYS A 94 -3.28 34.92 68.63
N VAL A 95 -2.07 34.66 69.11
CA VAL A 95 -0.99 34.04 68.31
C VAL A 95 -1.41 32.63 67.88
N ARG A 96 -1.95 31.79 68.77
CA ARG A 96 -2.44 30.45 68.42
C ARG A 96 -3.56 30.50 67.37
N LEU A 97 -4.51 31.42 67.51
CA LEU A 97 -5.58 31.61 66.53
C LEU A 97 -5.01 32.07 65.18
N LEU A 98 -4.04 32.98 65.19
CA LEU A 98 -3.36 33.44 63.97
C LEU A 98 -2.49 32.35 63.35
N GLU A 99 -1.84 31.51 64.14
CA GLU A 99 -1.09 30.33 63.68
C GLU A 99 -2.03 29.29 63.06
N GLN A 100 -3.18 29.04 63.69
CA GLN A 100 -4.20 28.16 63.14
C GLN A 100 -4.75 28.70 61.81
N LYS A 101 -5.07 30.00 61.74
CA LYS A 101 -5.52 30.66 60.51
C LYS A 101 -4.43 30.65 59.42
N ASN A 102 -3.18 30.94 59.78
CA ASN A 102 -2.05 30.87 58.84
C ASN A 102 -1.81 29.43 58.38
N GLY A 103 -1.99 28.43 59.25
CA GLY A 103 -1.93 27.01 58.90
C GLY A 103 -3.00 26.63 57.88
N ALA A 104 -4.24 27.06 58.11
CA ALA A 104 -5.34 26.85 57.17
C ALA A 104 -5.09 27.52 55.81
N LEU A 105 -4.67 28.79 55.80
CA LEU A 105 -4.34 29.53 54.58
C LEU A 105 -3.17 28.90 53.82
N ARG A 106 -2.15 28.39 54.52
CA ARG A 106 -1.04 27.64 53.91
C ARG A 106 -1.53 26.36 53.26
N ALA A 107 -2.40 25.59 53.94
CA ALA A 107 -2.96 24.37 53.37
C ALA A 107 -3.83 24.65 52.14
N GLU A 108 -4.59 25.74 52.14
CA GLU A 108 -5.35 26.20 50.97
C GLU A 108 -4.43 26.61 49.81
N LEU A 109 -3.37 27.39 50.09
CA LEU A 109 -2.37 27.77 49.10
C LEU A 109 -1.68 26.55 48.47
N GLU A 110 -1.31 25.55 49.26
CA GLU A 110 -0.72 24.31 48.76
C GLU A 110 -1.69 23.51 47.89
N ARG A 111 -2.98 23.46 48.27
CA ARG A 111 -4.02 22.85 47.43
C ARG A 111 -4.15 23.54 46.07
N TRP A 112 -4.15 24.88 46.05
CA TRP A 112 -4.22 25.65 44.80
C TRP A 112 -2.95 25.52 43.95
N ARG A 113 -1.76 25.53 44.58
CA ARG A 113 -0.48 25.32 43.87
C ARG A 113 -0.37 23.93 43.26
N GLY A 114 -0.85 22.90 43.94
CA GLY A 114 -0.78 21.52 43.46
C GLY A 114 -1.75 21.17 42.33
N THR A 115 -2.89 21.87 42.20
CA THR A 115 -3.98 21.46 41.30
C THR A 115 -4.14 22.29 40.03
N GLY A 116 -3.73 23.56 40.02
CA GLY A 116 -3.93 24.46 38.88
C GLY A 116 -2.94 24.23 37.73
N PRO A 117 -1.67 24.63 37.89
CA PRO A 117 -0.69 24.63 36.79
C PRO A 117 -0.24 23.23 36.37
N ALA A 118 -0.13 22.28 37.31
CA ALA A 118 0.27 20.90 37.00
C ALA A 118 -0.78 20.16 36.16
N ARG A 119 -2.07 20.32 36.50
CA ARG A 119 -3.17 19.67 35.77
C ARG A 119 -3.30 20.21 34.35
N LEU A 120 -3.15 21.52 34.17
CA LEU A 120 -3.16 22.13 32.83
C LEU A 120 -1.95 21.67 32.00
N ALA A 121 -0.76 21.62 32.60
CA ALA A 121 0.43 21.10 31.93
C ALA A 121 0.29 19.62 31.53
N GLU A 122 -0.32 18.78 32.38
CA GLU A 122 -0.61 17.39 32.07
C GLU A 122 -1.62 17.24 30.92
N LEU A 123 -2.69 18.05 30.90
CA LEU A 123 -3.66 18.03 29.80
C LEU A 123 -3.01 18.47 28.49
N CYS A 124 -2.27 19.59 28.49
CA CYS A 124 -1.52 20.04 27.31
C CYS A 124 -0.50 19.00 26.85
N ALA A 125 0.18 18.31 27.77
CA ALA A 125 1.11 17.23 27.43
C ALA A 125 0.39 16.03 26.79
N ARG A 126 -0.78 15.64 27.30
CA ARG A 126 -1.60 14.57 26.70
C ARG A 126 -2.02 14.93 25.29
N GLU A 127 -2.61 16.11 25.09
CA GLU A 127 -2.99 16.62 23.77
C GLU A 127 -1.80 16.66 22.80
N LEU A 128 -0.62 17.13 23.25
CA LEU A 128 0.60 17.10 22.44
C LEU A 128 1.02 15.68 22.05
N THR A 129 0.91 14.70 22.96
CA THR A 129 1.22 13.31 22.64
C THR A 129 0.21 12.70 21.67
N GLU A 130 -1.07 13.05 21.79
CA GLU A 130 -2.11 12.59 20.89
C GLU A 130 -1.94 13.20 19.49
N LEU A 131 -1.69 14.50 19.40
CA LEU A 131 -1.40 15.17 18.13
C LEU A 131 -0.16 14.58 17.45
N ARG A 132 0.91 14.29 18.20
CA ARG A 132 2.09 13.59 17.66
C ARG A 132 1.73 12.21 17.10
N ARG A 133 0.93 11.41 17.84
CA ARG A 133 0.44 10.11 17.35
C ARG A 133 -0.43 10.26 16.09
N HIS A 134 -1.22 11.32 15.96
CA HIS A 134 -1.98 11.59 14.75
C HIS A 134 -1.04 11.92 13.58
N VAL A 135 -0.04 12.77 13.79
CA VAL A 135 0.98 13.09 12.77
C VAL A 135 1.73 11.84 12.33
N ASP A 136 2.14 10.98 13.25
CA ASP A 136 2.84 9.72 12.93
C ASP A 136 1.94 8.78 12.11
N ARG A 137 0.66 8.65 12.47
CA ARG A 137 -0.32 7.87 11.70
C ARG A 137 -0.48 8.41 10.28
N LEU A 138 -0.74 9.70 10.14
CA LEU A 138 -0.89 10.35 8.82
C LEU A 138 0.39 10.25 7.99
N THR A 139 1.57 10.32 8.61
CA THR A 139 2.86 10.17 7.93
C THR A 139 3.04 8.75 7.40
N ASN A 140 2.66 7.74 8.20
CA ASN A 140 2.71 6.34 7.79
C ASN A 140 1.70 6.03 6.67
N GLU A 141 0.47 6.55 6.77
CA GLU A 141 -0.56 6.43 5.74
C GLU A 141 -0.12 7.10 4.44
N LYS A 142 0.45 8.30 4.51
CA LYS A 142 1.05 8.99 3.37
C LYS A 142 2.16 8.16 2.73
N ALA A 143 3.08 7.62 3.53
CA ALA A 143 4.17 6.79 3.00
C ALA A 143 3.64 5.52 2.31
N ARG A 144 2.61 4.88 2.87
CA ARG A 144 1.94 3.72 2.23
C ARG A 144 1.29 4.11 0.91
N ALA A 145 0.57 5.24 0.88
CA ALA A 145 -0.07 5.74 -0.34
C ALA A 145 0.98 6.11 -1.42
N GLU A 146 2.12 6.70 -1.04
CA GLU A 146 3.22 7.01 -1.95
C GLU A 146 3.81 5.73 -2.58
N VAL A 147 4.01 4.68 -1.79
CA VAL A 147 4.48 3.37 -2.30
C VAL A 147 3.46 2.76 -3.26
N GLN A 148 2.17 2.79 -2.93
CA GLN A 148 1.11 2.30 -3.81
C GLN A 148 1.07 3.08 -5.13
N ARG A 149 1.17 4.42 -5.06
CA ARG A 149 1.26 5.27 -6.26
C ARG A 149 2.46 4.88 -7.12
N ASP A 150 3.63 4.70 -6.52
CA ASP A 150 4.85 4.37 -7.27
C ASP A 150 4.76 2.98 -7.91
N ASN A 151 4.17 2.00 -7.22
CA ASN A 151 3.88 0.67 -7.77
C ASN A 151 2.93 0.75 -8.96
N LEU A 152 1.79 1.45 -8.81
CA LEU A 152 0.82 1.66 -9.90
C LEU A 152 1.45 2.38 -11.08
N PHE A 153 2.34 3.35 -10.83
CA PHE A 153 3.06 4.06 -11.88
C PHE A 153 4.04 3.15 -12.63
N ALA A 154 4.73 2.25 -11.93
CA ALA A 154 5.59 1.24 -12.55
C ALA A 154 4.76 0.26 -13.41
N ASP A 155 3.60 -0.17 -12.92
CA ASP A 155 2.68 -1.02 -13.67
C ASP A 155 2.13 -0.34 -14.91
N LEU A 156 1.71 0.93 -14.81
CA LEU A 156 1.28 1.72 -15.96
C LEU A 156 2.38 1.84 -17.01
N LYS A 157 3.64 2.07 -16.59
CA LYS A 157 4.78 2.09 -17.52
C LYS A 157 5.00 0.74 -18.19
N ARG A 158 4.93 -0.36 -17.43
CA ARG A 158 5.07 -1.72 -17.94
C ARG A 158 3.97 -2.05 -18.96
N ILE A 159 2.72 -1.72 -18.67
CA ILE A 159 1.58 -1.93 -19.57
C ILE A 159 1.72 -1.06 -20.83
N ARG A 160 2.11 0.21 -20.69
CA ARG A 160 2.39 1.08 -21.84
C ARG A 160 3.49 0.52 -22.74
N ALA A 161 4.58 0.02 -22.17
CA ALA A 161 5.66 -0.60 -22.94
C ALA A 161 5.19 -1.86 -23.69
N LYS A 162 4.40 -2.72 -23.03
CA LYS A 162 3.78 -3.88 -23.68
C LYS A 162 2.85 -3.47 -24.81
N LEU A 163 2.00 -2.46 -24.61
CA LEU A 163 1.10 -1.95 -25.64
C LEU A 163 1.87 -1.44 -26.86
N GLN A 164 2.97 -0.70 -26.65
CA GLN A 164 3.81 -0.23 -27.76
C GLN A 164 4.46 -1.39 -28.52
N ALA A 165 4.93 -2.43 -27.82
CA ALA A 165 5.47 -3.62 -28.46
C ALA A 165 4.41 -4.37 -29.29
N GLU A 166 3.19 -4.54 -28.77
CA GLU A 166 2.06 -5.16 -29.47
C GLU A 166 1.65 -4.36 -30.71
N ILE A 167 1.65 -3.02 -30.64
CA ILE A 167 1.38 -2.17 -31.81
C ILE A 167 2.42 -2.44 -32.91
N LEU A 168 3.70 -2.45 -32.57
CA LEU A 168 4.77 -2.70 -33.54
C LEU A 168 4.68 -4.10 -34.16
N GLN A 169 4.38 -5.13 -33.35
CA GLN A 169 4.17 -6.50 -33.83
C GLN A 169 2.96 -6.59 -34.76
N ARG A 170 1.85 -5.93 -34.40
CA ARG A 170 0.66 -5.85 -35.25
C ARG A 170 0.98 -5.20 -36.59
N GLU A 171 1.67 -4.06 -36.60
CA GLU A 171 2.06 -3.39 -37.83
C GLU A 171 2.98 -4.26 -38.71
N GLU A 172 3.87 -5.04 -38.10
CA GLU A 172 4.73 -5.99 -38.81
C GLU A 172 3.94 -7.17 -39.42
N ALA A 173 2.98 -7.71 -38.68
CA ALA A 173 2.07 -8.73 -39.18
C ALA A 173 1.14 -8.19 -40.30
N GLU A 174 0.69 -6.94 -40.19
CA GLU A 174 -0.09 -6.28 -41.24
C GLU A 174 0.76 -6.08 -42.50
N ARG A 175 2.01 -5.64 -42.36
CA ARG A 175 2.97 -5.49 -43.47
C ARG A 175 3.25 -6.83 -44.17
N SER A 176 3.48 -7.90 -43.43
CA SER A 176 3.72 -9.23 -44.02
C SER A 176 2.46 -9.81 -44.69
N THR A 177 1.28 -9.58 -44.11
CA THR A 177 0.01 -9.97 -44.73
C THR A 177 -0.21 -9.21 -46.04
N GLN A 178 0.15 -7.92 -46.09
CA GLN A 178 0.06 -7.12 -47.30
C GLN A 178 1.03 -7.62 -48.38
N SER A 179 2.27 -7.99 -48.03
CA SER A 179 3.21 -8.57 -49.01
C SER A 179 2.69 -9.91 -49.53
N PHE A 180 2.19 -10.80 -48.66
CA PHE A 180 1.63 -12.07 -49.12
C PHE A 180 0.41 -11.89 -50.03
N ARG A 181 -0.42 -10.86 -49.81
CA ARG A 181 -1.50 -10.53 -50.77
C ARG A 181 -0.96 -10.14 -52.13
N GLN A 182 0.08 -9.30 -52.18
CA GLN A 182 0.73 -8.94 -53.45
C GLN A 182 1.33 -10.16 -54.14
N ASP A 183 1.97 -11.06 -53.39
CA ASP A 183 2.52 -12.31 -53.93
C ASP A 183 1.41 -13.20 -54.51
N VAL A 184 0.28 -13.34 -53.80
CA VAL A 184 -0.88 -14.09 -54.29
C VAL A 184 -1.46 -13.47 -55.56
N ASP A 185 -1.60 -12.15 -55.61
CA ASP A 185 -2.09 -11.45 -56.81
C ASP A 185 -1.13 -11.65 -57.99
N SER A 186 0.18 -11.57 -57.75
CA SER A 186 1.20 -11.81 -58.78
C SER A 186 1.19 -13.25 -59.30
N ALA A 187 1.02 -14.23 -58.41
CA ALA A 187 0.90 -15.64 -58.76
C ALA A 187 -0.41 -15.92 -59.51
N ALA A 188 -1.50 -15.25 -59.15
CA ALA A 188 -2.78 -15.35 -59.85
C ALA A 188 -2.67 -14.80 -61.29
N LEU A 189 -1.98 -13.67 -61.49
CA LEU A 189 -1.69 -13.13 -62.81
C LEU A 189 -0.84 -14.11 -63.65
N ALA A 190 0.26 -14.61 -63.07
CA ALA A 190 1.11 -15.60 -63.75
C ALA A 190 0.34 -16.87 -64.13
N ARG A 191 -0.56 -17.35 -63.27
CA ARG A 191 -1.44 -18.49 -63.56
C ARG A 191 -2.35 -18.20 -64.76
N VAL A 192 -2.96 -17.02 -64.81
CA VAL A 192 -3.83 -16.62 -65.93
C VAL A 192 -3.05 -16.53 -67.24
N ASP A 193 -1.83 -15.99 -67.21
CA ASP A 193 -1.00 -15.89 -68.41
C ASP A 193 -0.52 -17.26 -68.91
N LEU A 194 -0.14 -18.17 -68.01
CA LEU A 194 0.17 -19.56 -68.36
C LEU A 194 -1.06 -20.29 -68.93
N GLN A 195 -2.24 -20.06 -68.36
CA GLN A 195 -3.49 -20.63 -68.85
C GLN A 195 -3.78 -20.19 -70.29
N ARG A 196 -3.62 -18.89 -70.59
CA ARG A 196 -3.73 -18.36 -71.96
C ARG A 196 -2.71 -18.98 -72.91
N LYS A 197 -1.48 -19.20 -72.44
CA LYS A 197 -0.43 -19.83 -73.26
C LYS A 197 -0.76 -21.29 -73.56
N VAL A 198 -1.30 -22.03 -72.59
CA VAL A 198 -1.79 -23.40 -72.78
C VAL A 198 -2.93 -23.43 -73.80
N GLU A 199 -3.92 -22.54 -73.68
CA GLU A 199 -5.04 -22.43 -74.62
C GLU A 199 -4.53 -22.12 -76.05
N SER A 200 -3.61 -21.17 -76.20
CA SER A 200 -3.00 -20.83 -77.49
C SER A 200 -2.22 -22.02 -78.11
N LEU A 201 -1.44 -22.77 -77.31
CA LEU A 201 -0.73 -23.94 -77.79
C LEU A 201 -1.69 -25.09 -78.16
N GLN A 202 -2.80 -25.23 -77.44
CA GLN A 202 -3.85 -26.19 -77.80
C GLN A 202 -4.49 -25.85 -79.14
N GLU A 203 -4.82 -24.57 -79.39
CA GLU A 203 -5.31 -24.09 -80.68
C GLU A 203 -4.31 -24.36 -81.81
N GLU A 204 -3.02 -24.12 -81.57
CA GLU A 204 -1.94 -24.40 -82.52
C GLU A 204 -1.82 -25.90 -82.84
N ILE A 205 -1.89 -26.78 -81.84
CA ILE A 205 -1.90 -28.23 -82.04
C ILE A 205 -3.11 -28.65 -82.89
N VAL A 206 -4.30 -28.11 -82.62
CA VAL A 206 -5.49 -28.40 -83.41
C VAL A 206 -5.31 -27.93 -84.85
N PHE A 207 -4.72 -26.76 -85.06
CA PHE A 207 -4.40 -26.24 -86.39
C PHE A 207 -3.41 -27.14 -87.15
N LEU A 208 -2.28 -27.51 -86.53
CA LEU A 208 -1.28 -28.38 -87.14
C LEU A 208 -1.83 -29.78 -87.47
N LYS A 209 -2.67 -30.35 -86.61
CA LYS A 209 -3.34 -31.63 -86.89
C LYS A 209 -4.22 -31.53 -88.15
N LYS A 210 -5.00 -30.45 -88.28
CA LYS A 210 -5.81 -30.22 -89.48
C LYS A 210 -4.97 -30.06 -90.74
N LEU A 211 -3.83 -29.37 -90.65
CA LEU A 211 -2.89 -29.19 -91.76
C LEU A 211 -2.28 -30.53 -92.20
N HIS A 212 -1.74 -31.31 -91.26
CA HIS A 212 -1.18 -32.63 -91.56
C HIS A 212 -2.21 -33.59 -92.16
N GLU A 213 -3.46 -33.57 -91.67
CA GLU A 213 -4.54 -34.36 -92.25
C GLU A 213 -4.84 -33.98 -93.72
N GLN A 214 -4.66 -32.71 -94.09
CA GLN A 214 -4.80 -32.26 -95.48
C GLN A 214 -3.62 -32.72 -96.33
N GLU A 215 -2.39 -32.54 -95.86
CA GLU A 215 -1.18 -32.97 -96.58
C GLU A 215 -1.11 -34.48 -96.79
N LEU A 216 -1.51 -35.28 -95.79
CA LEU A 216 -1.58 -36.75 -95.91
C LEU A 216 -2.57 -37.16 -97.01
N LYS A 217 -3.74 -36.51 -97.08
CA LYS A 217 -4.72 -36.76 -98.14
C LYS A 217 -4.12 -36.46 -99.50
N GLU A 218 -3.40 -35.35 -99.66
CA GLU A 218 -2.71 -35.00 -100.92
C GLU A 218 -1.64 -36.02 -101.28
N SER A 219 -0.77 -36.41 -100.34
CA SER A 219 0.33 -37.34 -100.61
C SER A 219 -0.16 -38.75 -100.94
N GLN A 220 -1.24 -39.22 -100.31
CA GLN A 220 -1.84 -40.52 -100.61
C GLN A 220 -2.36 -40.59 -102.06
N THR A 221 -2.90 -39.49 -102.60
CA THR A 221 -3.30 -39.44 -104.02
C THR A 221 -2.11 -39.52 -104.97
N ARG A 222 -0.96 -38.92 -104.61
CA ARG A 222 0.26 -39.00 -105.43
C ARG A 222 0.82 -40.42 -105.48
N THR A 223 0.90 -41.14 -104.35
CA THR A 223 1.49 -42.48 -104.30
C THR A 223 0.67 -43.53 -105.06
N GLN A 224 -0.66 -43.48 -105.02
CA GLN A 224 -1.52 -44.36 -105.83
C GLN A 224 -1.24 -44.23 -107.34
N THR A 225 -0.71 -43.09 -107.78
CA THR A 225 -0.37 -42.84 -109.18
C THR A 225 0.97 -43.51 -109.58
N GLN A 226 1.88 -43.74 -108.62
CA GLN A 226 3.25 -44.22 -108.90
C GLN A 226 3.41 -45.76 -108.81
N GLN A 227 2.58 -46.46 -108.04
CA GLN A 227 2.69 -47.90 -107.79
C GLN A 227 2.36 -48.83 -108.99
N LEU A 228 2.06 -48.30 -110.18
CA LEU A 228 1.69 -49.10 -111.36
C LEU A 228 2.85 -49.45 -112.32
N SER A 229 4.11 -49.09 -112.03
CA SER A 229 5.13 -48.99 -113.11
C SER A 229 6.28 -49.99 -113.16
N VAL A 230 6.68 -50.75 -112.13
CA VAL A 230 7.94 -51.50 -112.23
C VAL A 230 7.96 -52.79 -111.41
N ASP A 231 7.71 -53.92 -112.08
CA ASP A 231 8.15 -55.28 -111.72
C ASP A 231 8.96 -55.85 -112.91
N LEU A 232 9.84 -56.84 -112.66
CA LEU A 232 10.58 -57.71 -113.62
C LEU A 232 12.00 -57.17 -113.99
N ASP A 233 13.11 -57.91 -113.98
CA ASP A 233 13.38 -59.35 -113.85
C ASP A 233 14.89 -59.61 -113.55
N VAL A 234 15.16 -60.84 -113.16
CA VAL A 234 16.34 -61.52 -112.63
C VAL A 234 17.43 -61.77 -113.68
N ALA A 235 18.67 -61.35 -113.41
CA ALA A 235 19.89 -62.11 -113.13
C ALA A 235 20.35 -63.19 -114.13
N GLN A 236 21.66 -63.17 -114.43
CA GLN A 236 22.62 -64.26 -114.23
C GLN A 236 23.76 -64.14 -115.23
N SER A 237 24.94 -63.79 -114.76
CA SER A 237 26.16 -64.43 -115.26
C SER A 237 27.23 -64.29 -114.19
N ASP A 238 28.20 -65.19 -114.23
CA ASP A 238 29.53 -65.03 -113.64
C ASP A 238 29.78 -65.88 -112.39
N LEU A 239 30.18 -67.14 -112.59
CA LEU A 239 30.72 -68.06 -111.56
C LEU A 239 32.16 -67.66 -111.14
N THR A 240 32.79 -66.77 -111.91
CA THR A 240 34.12 -66.22 -111.62
C THR A 240 33.99 -64.86 -110.92
N SER A 241 32.91 -64.11 -111.20
CA SER A 241 32.27 -63.24 -110.21
C SER A 241 31.96 -64.08 -109.00
N ALA A 242 31.22 -65.19 -109.05
CA ALA A 242 30.82 -65.95 -107.86
C ALA A 242 31.99 -66.33 -106.93
N LEU A 243 33.23 -66.51 -107.41
CA LEU A 243 34.41 -66.69 -106.54
C LEU A 243 35.06 -65.37 -106.06
N ARG A 244 35.15 -64.35 -106.92
CA ARG A 244 35.50 -62.97 -106.52
C ARG A 244 34.44 -62.33 -105.62
N GLU A 245 33.23 -62.85 -105.73
CA GLU A 245 32.00 -62.52 -105.06
C GLU A 245 31.87 -63.39 -103.84
N ILE A 246 32.29 -64.65 -103.77
CA ILE A 246 32.46 -65.35 -102.48
C ILE A 246 33.48 -64.58 -101.65
N ARG A 247 34.59 -64.14 -102.24
CA ARG A 247 35.59 -63.32 -101.54
C ARG A 247 35.07 -61.93 -101.18
N ALA A 248 34.39 -61.25 -102.10
CA ALA A 248 33.73 -59.98 -101.82
C ALA A 248 32.53 -60.15 -100.90
N GLN A 249 31.88 -61.31 -100.81
CA GLN A 249 30.79 -61.66 -99.91
C GLN A 249 31.38 -61.92 -98.53
N TYR A 250 32.58 -62.49 -98.40
CA TYR A 250 33.30 -62.59 -97.13
C TYR A 250 33.88 -61.26 -96.66
N GLU A 251 34.42 -60.44 -97.57
CA GLU A 251 34.85 -59.07 -97.24
C GLU A 251 33.65 -58.18 -96.93
N LYS A 252 32.54 -58.35 -97.64
CA LYS A 252 31.28 -57.66 -97.39
C LYS A 252 30.59 -58.19 -96.13
N LEU A 253 30.60 -59.49 -95.85
CA LEU A 253 30.16 -60.06 -94.58
C LEU A 253 31.07 -59.61 -93.44
N GLY A 254 32.38 -59.50 -93.65
CA GLY A 254 33.32 -59.00 -92.64
C GLY A 254 33.11 -57.52 -92.37
N PHE A 255 32.91 -56.72 -93.42
CA PHE A 255 32.59 -55.30 -93.33
C PHE A 255 31.21 -55.08 -92.71
N GLU A 256 30.18 -55.81 -93.15
CA GLU A 256 28.83 -55.83 -92.58
C GLU A 256 28.86 -56.31 -91.13
N ASN A 257 29.67 -57.31 -90.76
CA ASN A 257 29.76 -57.79 -89.38
C ASN A 257 30.46 -56.77 -88.49
N VAL A 258 31.50 -56.07 -88.97
CA VAL A 258 32.16 -54.97 -88.25
C VAL A 258 31.23 -53.76 -88.11
N LEU A 259 30.53 -53.37 -89.19
CA LEU A 259 29.55 -52.28 -89.16
C LEU A 259 28.35 -52.61 -88.28
N GLU A 260 27.81 -53.82 -88.38
CA GLU A 260 26.67 -54.28 -87.57
C GLU A 260 27.09 -54.49 -86.11
N SER A 261 28.36 -54.82 -85.86
CA SER A 261 28.97 -54.80 -84.53
C SER A 261 29.03 -53.37 -83.98
N GLU A 262 29.64 -52.43 -84.71
CA GLU A 262 29.72 -51.02 -84.32
C GLU A 262 28.32 -50.44 -84.11
N GLU A 263 27.37 -50.66 -85.02
CA GLU A 263 26.00 -50.18 -84.93
C GLU A 263 25.25 -50.80 -83.74
N ARG A 264 25.48 -52.09 -83.44
CA ARG A 264 24.94 -52.73 -82.22
C ARG A 264 25.56 -52.16 -80.94
N TYR A 265 26.87 -51.89 -80.92
CA TYR A 265 27.52 -51.27 -79.77
C TYR A 265 27.05 -49.83 -79.60
N ASP A 266 27.00 -49.03 -80.66
CA ASP A 266 26.53 -47.65 -80.65
C ASP A 266 25.05 -47.58 -80.24
N SER A 267 24.19 -48.45 -80.80
CA SER A 267 22.77 -48.55 -80.43
C SER A 267 22.59 -48.95 -78.96
N LYS A 268 23.38 -49.90 -78.45
CA LYS A 268 23.35 -50.31 -77.03
C LYS A 268 23.86 -49.21 -76.10
N THR A 269 24.89 -48.48 -76.50
CA THR A 269 25.47 -47.38 -75.72
C THR A 269 24.49 -46.20 -75.68
N TYR A 270 23.85 -45.90 -76.81
CA TYR A 270 22.82 -44.88 -76.93
C TYR A 270 21.57 -45.24 -76.10
N LEU A 271 21.09 -46.48 -76.18
CA LEU A 271 19.99 -46.98 -75.33
C LEU A 271 20.35 -46.95 -73.84
N SER A 272 21.57 -47.32 -73.47
CA SER A 272 22.05 -47.23 -72.09
C SER A 272 22.12 -45.79 -71.59
N TRP A 273 22.57 -44.86 -72.45
CA TRP A 273 22.62 -43.42 -72.14
C TRP A 273 21.23 -42.83 -71.98
N LEU A 274 20.30 -43.14 -72.90
CA LEU A 274 18.90 -42.69 -72.82
C LEU A 274 18.21 -43.21 -71.56
N LYS A 275 18.46 -44.47 -71.21
CA LYS A 275 17.89 -45.11 -70.01
C LYS A 275 18.49 -44.53 -68.73
N ALA A 276 19.79 -44.20 -68.72
CA ALA A 276 20.43 -43.53 -67.59
C ALA A 276 19.86 -42.12 -67.37
N ILE A 277 19.66 -41.35 -68.43
CA ILE A 277 19.01 -40.03 -68.34
C ILE A 277 17.61 -40.14 -67.75
N GLN A 278 16.80 -41.08 -68.27
CA GLN A 278 15.43 -41.27 -67.80
C GLN A 278 15.36 -41.71 -66.33
N VAL A 279 16.30 -42.56 -65.86
CA VAL A 279 16.38 -42.96 -64.44
C VAL A 279 16.76 -41.77 -63.57
N VAL A 280 17.73 -40.95 -63.98
CA VAL A 280 18.16 -39.76 -63.25
C VAL A 280 17.03 -38.73 -63.12
N ASP A 281 16.24 -38.52 -64.18
CA ASP A 281 15.10 -37.59 -64.15
C ASP A 281 13.99 -38.05 -63.22
N VAL A 282 13.72 -39.37 -63.15
CA VAL A 282 12.72 -39.95 -62.25
C VAL A 282 13.18 -39.87 -60.79
N ASP A 283 14.45 -40.17 -60.52
CA ASP A 283 15.02 -40.07 -59.17
C ASP A 283 15.05 -38.61 -58.68
N PHE A 284 15.35 -37.65 -59.57
CA PHE A 284 15.29 -36.22 -59.26
C PHE A 284 13.86 -35.76 -58.91
N GLN A 285 12.85 -36.19 -59.68
CA GLN A 285 11.45 -35.89 -59.36
C GLN A 285 10.98 -36.53 -58.04
N PHE A 286 11.42 -37.76 -57.75
CA PHE A 286 11.09 -38.43 -56.49
C PHE A 286 11.70 -37.73 -55.28
N THR A 287 12.96 -37.31 -55.40
CA THR A 287 13.66 -36.59 -54.31
C THR A 287 13.03 -35.23 -54.06
N ASP A 288 12.71 -34.46 -55.10
CA ASP A 288 12.10 -33.15 -54.96
C ASP A 288 10.68 -33.22 -54.36
N LEU A 289 9.88 -34.22 -54.76
CA LEU A 289 8.58 -34.49 -54.16
C LEU A 289 8.68 -34.91 -52.68
N ALA A 290 9.66 -35.76 -52.35
CA ALA A 290 9.91 -36.18 -50.97
C ALA A 290 10.36 -35.00 -50.09
N GLU A 291 11.18 -34.09 -50.62
CA GLU A 291 11.56 -32.87 -49.93
C GLU A 291 10.38 -31.91 -49.73
N ALA A 292 9.54 -31.72 -50.75
CA ALA A 292 8.33 -30.90 -50.66
C ALA A 292 7.35 -31.46 -49.59
N LEU A 293 7.13 -32.77 -49.55
CA LEU A 293 6.33 -33.43 -48.51
C LEU A 293 6.93 -33.24 -47.12
N ASN A 294 8.25 -33.33 -46.99
CA ASN A 294 8.93 -33.11 -45.71
C ASN A 294 8.84 -31.66 -45.24
N ARG A 295 8.96 -30.68 -46.14
CA ARG A 295 8.74 -29.26 -45.85
C ARG A 295 7.31 -29.04 -45.35
N ASN A 296 6.31 -29.57 -46.05
CA ASN A 296 4.90 -29.45 -45.67
C ASN A 296 4.59 -30.15 -44.33
N ARG A 297 5.20 -31.31 -44.07
CA ARG A 297 5.10 -32.00 -42.78
C ARG A 297 5.77 -31.24 -41.63
N LYS A 298 6.80 -30.43 -41.91
CA LYS A 298 7.44 -29.56 -40.91
C LYS A 298 6.57 -28.34 -40.61
N THR A 299 6.04 -27.66 -41.63
CA THR A 299 5.13 -26.51 -41.45
C THR A 299 3.85 -26.92 -40.72
N LEU A 300 3.25 -28.07 -41.07
CA LEU A 300 2.08 -28.59 -40.35
C LEU A 300 2.39 -28.89 -38.87
N ARG A 301 3.60 -29.35 -38.56
CA ARG A 301 4.04 -29.59 -37.18
C ARG A 301 4.24 -28.29 -36.41
N SER A 302 4.83 -27.25 -37.00
CA SER A 302 4.97 -25.96 -36.32
C SER A 302 3.60 -25.32 -36.09
N ALA A 303 2.72 -25.31 -37.10
CA ALA A 303 1.37 -24.77 -36.96
C ALA A 303 0.55 -25.48 -35.86
N LYS A 304 0.70 -26.82 -35.73
CA LYS A 304 0.08 -27.57 -34.63
C LYS A 304 0.67 -27.22 -33.26
N GLN A 305 1.97 -27.02 -33.19
CA GLN A 305 2.66 -26.62 -31.95
C GLN A 305 2.20 -25.22 -31.52
N GLU A 306 2.20 -24.25 -32.43
CA GLU A 306 1.72 -22.88 -32.22
C GLU A 306 0.24 -22.87 -31.79
N ALA A 307 -0.62 -23.65 -32.45
CA ALA A 307 -2.02 -23.78 -32.05
C ALA A 307 -2.18 -24.36 -30.63
N SER A 308 -1.33 -25.30 -30.24
CA SER A 308 -1.33 -25.87 -28.88
C SER A 308 -0.85 -24.87 -27.83
N GLU A 309 0.16 -24.06 -28.16
CA GLU A 309 0.70 -23.01 -27.29
C GLU A 309 -0.32 -21.88 -27.09
N CYS A 310 -0.95 -21.41 -28.16
CA CYS A 310 -2.06 -20.45 -28.10
C CYS A 310 -3.19 -20.98 -27.21
N ARG A 311 -3.55 -22.27 -27.32
CA ARG A 311 -4.58 -22.88 -26.46
C ARG A 311 -4.17 -22.90 -24.99
N CYS A 312 -2.91 -23.25 -24.69
CA CYS A 312 -2.39 -23.21 -23.32
C CYS A 312 -2.37 -21.78 -22.75
N GLN A 313 -2.04 -20.79 -23.57
CA GLN A 313 -2.02 -19.39 -23.17
C GLN A 313 -3.43 -18.85 -22.89
N VAL A 314 -4.41 -19.21 -23.72
CA VAL A 314 -5.83 -18.89 -23.47
C VAL A 314 -6.31 -19.51 -22.15
N GLN A 315 -5.95 -20.76 -21.85
CA GLN A 315 -6.29 -21.39 -20.58
C GLN A 315 -5.63 -20.69 -19.39
N ALA A 316 -4.34 -20.35 -19.49
CA ALA A 316 -3.63 -19.64 -18.44
C ALA A 316 -4.25 -18.26 -18.15
N LEU A 317 -4.55 -17.48 -19.20
CA LEU A 317 -5.22 -16.18 -19.06
C LEU A 317 -6.63 -16.31 -18.50
N THR A 318 -7.38 -17.34 -18.89
CA THR A 318 -8.71 -17.62 -18.31
C THR A 318 -8.61 -17.88 -16.81
N CYS A 319 -7.67 -18.71 -16.37
CA CYS A 319 -7.43 -18.99 -14.96
C CYS A 319 -7.02 -17.71 -14.19
N GLU A 320 -6.16 -16.87 -14.77
CA GLU A 320 -5.76 -15.59 -14.16
C GLU A 320 -6.96 -14.64 -14.01
N VAL A 321 -7.81 -14.54 -15.05
CA VAL A 321 -9.04 -13.74 -15.01
C VAL A 321 -9.97 -14.24 -13.91
N ASP A 322 -10.18 -15.54 -13.78
CA ASP A 322 -11.08 -16.09 -12.76
C ASP A 322 -10.51 -15.96 -11.35
N ALA A 323 -9.18 -16.08 -11.18
CA ALA A 323 -8.52 -15.78 -9.92
C ALA A 323 -8.68 -14.30 -9.53
N LEU A 324 -8.47 -13.37 -10.48
CA LEU A 324 -8.65 -11.94 -10.25
C LEU A 324 -10.10 -11.60 -9.92
N LYS A 325 -11.09 -12.18 -10.62
CA LYS A 325 -12.50 -12.04 -10.26
C LYS A 325 -12.77 -12.49 -8.83
N GLY A 326 -12.26 -13.66 -8.44
CA GLY A 326 -12.39 -14.17 -7.07
C GLY A 326 -11.80 -13.23 -6.01
N THR A 327 -10.61 -12.66 -6.28
CA THR A 327 -10.01 -11.66 -5.38
C THR A 327 -10.82 -10.37 -5.33
N ASN A 328 -11.36 -9.90 -6.45
CA ASN A 328 -12.17 -8.69 -6.50
C ASN A 328 -13.47 -8.88 -5.71
N GLU A 329 -14.19 -9.99 -5.91
CA GLU A 329 -15.39 -10.28 -5.12
C GLU A 329 -15.09 -10.40 -3.62
N SER A 330 -13.92 -10.93 -3.23
CA SER A 330 -13.50 -10.98 -1.82
C SER A 330 -13.29 -9.58 -1.25
N LEU A 331 -12.62 -8.70 -2.00
CA LEU A 331 -12.39 -7.31 -1.60
C LEU A 331 -13.70 -6.51 -1.53
N GLU A 332 -14.61 -6.70 -2.49
CA GLU A 332 -15.94 -6.09 -2.46
C GLU A 332 -16.76 -6.55 -1.24
N ARG A 333 -16.70 -7.84 -0.88
CA ARG A 333 -17.33 -8.35 0.35
C ARG A 333 -16.70 -7.73 1.60
N GLN A 334 -15.38 -7.62 1.66
CA GLN A 334 -14.69 -6.98 2.79
C GLN A 334 -15.05 -5.50 2.91
N MET A 335 -15.09 -4.76 1.79
CA MET A 335 -15.54 -3.37 1.79
C MET A 335 -16.95 -3.23 2.36
N LYS A 336 -17.91 -4.01 1.85
CA LYS A 336 -19.30 -3.99 2.35
C LYS A 336 -19.38 -4.30 3.84
N GLN A 337 -18.66 -5.32 4.31
CA GLN A 337 -18.59 -5.63 5.74
C GLN A 337 -18.03 -4.46 6.55
N THR A 338 -16.97 -3.80 6.09
CA THR A 338 -16.42 -2.64 6.79
C THR A 338 -17.40 -1.45 6.80
N GLU A 339 -18.06 -1.17 5.68
CA GLU A 339 -19.08 -0.13 5.57
C GLU A 339 -20.26 -0.40 6.52
N GLU A 340 -20.74 -1.65 6.59
CA GLU A 340 -21.79 -2.07 7.52
C GLU A 340 -21.34 -1.91 8.99
N THR A 341 -20.11 -2.30 9.33
CA THR A 341 -19.59 -2.11 10.69
C THR A 341 -19.48 -0.63 11.06
N PHE A 342 -19.00 0.21 10.15
CA PHE A 342 -18.94 1.66 10.38
C PHE A 342 -20.32 2.29 10.49
N ALA A 343 -21.29 1.85 9.69
CA ALA A 343 -22.67 2.30 9.79
C ALA A 343 -23.29 1.95 11.15
N LEU A 344 -23.04 0.73 11.64
CA LEU A 344 -23.49 0.30 12.98
C LEU A 344 -22.82 1.11 14.09
N GLU A 345 -21.50 1.32 14.03
CA GLU A 345 -20.78 2.15 15.00
C GLU A 345 -21.29 3.60 14.99
N SER A 346 -21.49 4.18 13.81
CA SER A 346 -22.04 5.53 13.66
C SER A 346 -23.46 5.64 14.24
N SER A 347 -24.31 4.63 14.02
CA SER A 347 -25.63 4.57 14.66
C SER A 347 -25.51 4.51 16.17
N GLY A 348 -24.60 3.69 16.70
CA GLY A 348 -24.33 3.61 18.13
C GLY A 348 -23.87 4.94 18.72
N TYR A 349 -22.95 5.65 18.06
CA TYR A 349 -22.55 6.99 18.49
C TYR A 349 -23.73 7.96 18.47
N GLN A 350 -24.55 7.95 17.42
CA GLN A 350 -25.73 8.80 17.33
C GLN A 350 -26.72 8.54 18.45
N GLU A 351 -26.99 7.27 18.79
CA GLU A 351 -27.83 6.89 19.94
C GLU A 351 -27.25 7.40 21.26
N THR A 352 -25.94 7.28 21.46
CA THR A 352 -25.30 7.82 22.68
C THR A 352 -25.39 9.33 22.77
N ILE A 353 -25.24 10.05 21.66
CA ILE A 353 -25.43 11.50 21.58
C ILE A 353 -26.87 11.85 21.95
N SER A 354 -27.86 11.21 21.32
CA SER A 354 -29.27 11.47 21.62
C SER A 354 -29.63 11.20 23.08
N ARG A 355 -29.08 10.14 23.68
CA ARG A 355 -29.26 9.86 25.11
C ARG A 355 -28.64 10.94 26.00
N LEU A 356 -27.45 11.43 25.66
CA LEU A 356 -26.80 12.50 26.41
C LEU A 356 -27.54 13.82 26.27
N GLU A 357 -28.03 14.15 25.07
CA GLU A 357 -28.88 15.32 24.82
C GLU A 357 -30.16 15.27 25.64
N GLU A 358 -30.83 14.11 25.70
CA GLU A 358 -32.03 13.91 26.53
C GLU A 358 -31.73 14.11 28.01
N ASN A 359 -30.61 13.58 28.51
CA ASN A 359 -30.18 13.79 29.90
C ASN A 359 -29.88 15.27 30.20
N ILE A 360 -29.26 15.98 29.28
CA ILE A 360 -29.02 17.42 29.41
C ILE A 360 -30.34 18.18 29.48
N LEU A 361 -31.33 17.84 28.65
CA LEU A 361 -32.67 18.44 28.70
C LEU A 361 -33.35 18.18 30.05
N LYS A 362 -33.36 16.94 30.53
CA LYS A 362 -33.92 16.58 31.85
C LYS A 362 -33.26 17.37 32.98
N LEU A 363 -31.93 17.49 32.97
CA LEU A 363 -31.21 18.27 33.99
C LEU A 363 -31.52 19.77 33.91
N LYS A 364 -31.67 20.33 32.69
CA LYS A 364 -32.09 21.73 32.52
C LYS A 364 -33.49 21.98 33.09
N GLU A 365 -34.44 21.08 32.83
CA GLU A 365 -35.79 21.15 33.38
C GLU A 365 -35.79 21.08 34.91
N GLU A 366 -34.98 20.17 35.45
CA GLU A 366 -34.81 19.99 36.90
C GLU A 366 -34.18 21.22 37.56
N ILE A 367 -33.14 21.82 36.96
CA ILE A 367 -32.57 23.09 37.44
C ILE A 367 -33.63 24.21 37.39
N ALA A 368 -34.40 24.31 36.31
CA ALA A 368 -35.46 25.31 36.19
C ALA A 368 -36.58 25.10 37.22
N ARG A 369 -36.87 23.85 37.60
CA ARG A 369 -37.81 23.51 38.67
C ARG A 369 -37.26 23.95 40.03
N GLN A 370 -36.03 23.58 40.36
CA GLN A 370 -35.37 23.97 41.61
C GLN A 370 -35.30 25.49 41.74
N LEU A 371 -34.96 26.21 40.66
CA LEU A 371 -34.91 27.68 40.68
C LEU A 371 -36.27 28.30 41.02
N ARG A 372 -37.38 27.75 40.49
CA ARG A 372 -38.74 28.20 40.83
C ARG A 372 -39.07 27.95 42.30
N GLU A 373 -38.68 26.79 42.84
CA GLU A 373 -38.87 26.46 44.25
C GLU A 373 -38.05 27.37 45.17
N TYR A 374 -36.79 27.65 44.83
CA TYR A 374 -35.96 28.61 45.55
C TYR A 374 -36.55 30.02 45.53
N GLN A 375 -37.07 30.47 44.38
CA GLN A 375 -37.75 31.77 44.29
C GLN A 375 -39.02 31.83 45.13
N ALA A 376 -39.81 30.76 45.18
CA ALA A 376 -41.00 30.69 46.04
C ALA A 376 -40.63 30.74 47.53
N LEU A 377 -39.61 29.98 47.94
CA LEU A 377 -39.12 30.00 49.33
C LEU A 377 -38.56 31.36 49.71
N LEU A 378 -37.83 32.02 48.80
CA LEU A 378 -37.31 33.36 49.02
C LEU A 378 -38.44 34.37 49.24
N LYS A 379 -39.53 34.29 48.45
CA LYS A 379 -40.72 35.14 48.64
C LYS A 379 -41.31 34.96 50.04
N VAL A 380 -41.54 33.72 50.47
CA VAL A 380 -42.03 33.42 51.82
C VAL A 380 -41.09 33.98 52.89
N LYS A 381 -39.77 33.81 52.71
CA LYS A 381 -38.78 34.38 53.64
C LYS A 381 -38.86 35.90 53.72
N THR A 382 -39.01 36.58 52.59
CA THR A 382 -39.15 38.05 52.58
C THR A 382 -40.46 38.52 53.20
N GLU A 383 -41.56 37.78 53.02
CA GLU A 383 -42.84 38.05 53.68
C GLU A 383 -42.70 37.90 55.21
N LEU A 384 -42.06 36.81 55.67
CA LEU A 384 -41.78 36.60 57.09
C LEU A 384 -40.84 37.68 57.68
N ASP A 385 -39.84 38.15 56.93
CA ASP A 385 -38.99 39.26 57.40
C ASP A 385 -39.80 40.54 57.59
N ILE A 386 -40.75 40.82 56.69
CA ILE A 386 -41.66 41.97 56.78
C ILE A 386 -42.57 41.80 58.01
N GLU A 387 -43.14 40.61 58.23
CA GLU A 387 -43.94 40.31 59.42
C GLU A 387 -43.13 40.52 60.71
N ILE A 388 -41.90 39.98 60.80
CA ILE A 388 -41.02 40.20 61.96
C ILE A 388 -40.72 41.68 62.17
N ALA A 389 -40.45 42.43 61.09
CA ALA A 389 -40.21 43.86 61.18
C ALA A 389 -41.45 44.61 61.71
N THR A 390 -42.65 44.28 61.22
CA THR A 390 -43.89 44.87 61.74
C THR A 390 -44.14 44.50 63.20
N TYR A 391 -43.94 43.23 63.58
CA TYR A 391 -44.03 42.79 64.98
C TYR A 391 -43.04 43.55 65.89
N ARG A 392 -41.81 43.80 65.44
CA ARG A 392 -40.84 44.63 66.18
C ARG A 392 -41.33 46.06 66.38
N THR A 393 -41.84 46.72 65.34
CA THR A 393 -42.37 48.10 65.47
C THR A 393 -43.59 48.18 66.41
N LEU A 394 -44.46 47.18 66.41
CA LEU A 394 -45.60 47.08 67.33
C LEU A 394 -45.15 46.88 68.78
N LEU A 395 -44.10 46.08 69.00
CA LEU A 395 -43.50 45.85 70.32
C LEU A 395 -42.82 47.11 70.84
N GLU A 396 -41.99 47.78 70.03
CA GLU A 396 -41.34 49.06 70.39
C GLU A 396 -42.38 50.15 70.74
N GLY A 397 -43.51 50.20 70.02
CA GLY A 397 -44.62 51.10 70.33
C GLY A 397 -45.31 50.80 71.67
N LYS A 398 -45.48 49.51 72.00
CA LYS A 398 -46.03 49.08 73.31
C LYS A 398 -45.06 49.29 74.45
N GLU A 399 -43.77 49.03 74.25
CA GLU A 399 -42.71 49.32 75.22
C GLU A 399 -42.63 50.82 75.50
N SER A 400 -42.76 51.67 74.47
CA SER A 400 -42.82 53.12 74.63
C SER A 400 -44.04 53.57 75.44
N GLN A 401 -45.22 52.95 75.27
CA GLN A 401 -46.40 53.19 76.09
C GLN A 401 -46.20 52.77 77.56
N VAL A 402 -45.65 51.58 77.81
CA VAL A 402 -45.38 51.09 79.18
C VAL A 402 -44.31 51.94 79.88
N ILE A 403 -43.28 52.39 79.15
CA ILE A 403 -42.26 53.32 79.66
C ILE A 403 -42.93 54.67 79.99
N SER A 404 -43.78 55.22 79.12
CA SER A 404 -44.49 56.46 79.43
C SER A 404 -45.42 56.34 80.64
N GLU A 405 -46.16 55.24 80.80
CA GLU A 405 -47.04 54.98 81.96
C GLU A 405 -46.26 54.75 83.26
N SER A 406 -45.06 54.15 83.19
CA SER A 406 -44.19 53.98 84.36
C SER A 406 -43.46 55.26 84.75
N THR A 407 -43.17 56.15 83.78
CA THR A 407 -42.62 57.49 84.06
C THR A 407 -43.70 58.40 84.68
N GLN A 408 -44.95 58.28 84.24
CA GLN A 408 -46.08 59.07 84.75
C GLN A 408 -46.54 58.64 86.15
N LYS A 409 -46.19 57.43 86.60
CA LYS A 409 -46.37 56.98 88.00
C LYS A 409 -45.25 57.40 88.96
N HIS A 410 -44.19 58.02 88.44
CA HIS A 410 -43.05 58.49 89.25
C HIS A 410 -43.02 60.02 89.46
N GLU A 411 -43.98 60.75 88.86
CA GLU A 411 -44.16 62.21 88.96
C GLU A 411 -45.45 62.62 89.72
N ASP A 412 -45.88 61.84 90.72
CA ASP A 412 -46.80 62.37 91.75
C ASP A 412 -45.99 62.60 93.06
N PRO A 413 -45.68 63.87 93.43
CA PRO A 413 -45.27 64.23 94.78
C PRO A 413 -46.50 64.33 95.71
N GLU A 414 -46.25 64.04 97.00
CA GLU A 414 -47.11 64.21 98.20
C GLU A 414 -48.55 64.74 98.05
#